data_AF-A0A4Q7US17-F1
#
_entry.id   AF-A0A4Q7US17-F1
#
_cell.length_a   1.000
_cell.length_b   1.000
_cell.length_c   1.000
_cell.angle_alpha   90.00
_cell.angle_beta   90.00
_cell.angle_gamma   90.00
#
_symmetry.space_group_name_H-M   'P 1'
#
loop_
_entity.id
_entity.type
_entity.pdbx_description
1 polymer ?
#
loop_
_entity_poly.entity_id
_entity_poly.type
_entity_poly.pdbx_seq_one_letter_code
_entity_poly.pdbx_strand_id
1 'polypeptide(L)'
;MTPTSTGISTGRARRDGIAESLVGRRRELDLVLAAVTAGRDILLEGPPGTGKSTVLRAITGNWGIPFVLVEGNAELTPARLVGHHNPARVLREDYSEDNFVAGPLVEAMRSGGFLYIEELNRAPEDTLNVLLASMAEREVAVPRVGTIRAEPTFRVLASMNPFDNVGTARISDSVYDRWCRLAVGYQDEAEEVGIVGVRTGSEDATLIGDAVAITRATRSHPELRRGSSVRGAIDMVAIAVELEKLDTYSSRENLVLDAALLSLSARVGVDEASEASPEQVVTEIWENHFFSSPGGQRRVRTA
;
A
#
# COMPACT_ATOMS: atom_id res chain seq x y z
N MET A 1 4.16 -22.26 -32.12
CA MET A 1 2.84 -21.62 -32.28
C MET A 1 2.98 -20.17 -31.91
N THR A 2 2.91 -19.28 -32.89
CA THR A 2 2.94 -17.83 -32.73
C THR A 2 1.65 -17.40 -32.01
N PRO A 3 1.69 -16.61 -30.92
CA PRO A 3 0.47 -16.15 -30.26
C PRO A 3 -0.34 -15.29 -31.23
N THR A 4 -1.62 -15.63 -31.41
CA THR A 4 -2.55 -15.01 -32.37
C THR A 4 -2.73 -13.52 -32.06
N SER A 5 -2.64 -12.67 -33.09
CA SER A 5 -2.67 -11.19 -32.97
C SER A 5 -3.89 -10.62 -32.24
N THR A 6 -5.02 -11.35 -32.23
CA THR A 6 -6.28 -10.98 -31.57
C THR A 6 -6.26 -11.09 -30.03
N GLY A 7 -5.42 -11.98 -29.47
CA GLY A 7 -5.25 -12.11 -28.02
C GLY A 7 -4.37 -11.01 -27.42
N ILE A 8 -3.37 -10.56 -28.19
CA ILE A 8 -2.42 -9.51 -27.80
C ILE A 8 -3.12 -8.14 -27.79
N SER A 9 -4.02 -7.88 -28.75
CA SER A 9 -4.78 -6.61 -28.80
C SER A 9 -5.75 -6.47 -27.63
N THR A 10 -6.38 -7.57 -27.19
CA THR A 10 -7.31 -7.59 -26.06
C THR A 10 -6.57 -7.41 -24.72
N GLY A 11 -5.39 -8.01 -24.58
CA GLY A 11 -4.54 -7.84 -23.39
C GLY A 11 -4.03 -6.40 -23.24
N ARG A 12 -3.59 -5.78 -24.34
CA ARG A 12 -3.13 -4.38 -24.33
C ARG A 12 -4.27 -3.40 -24.03
N ALA A 13 -5.43 -3.56 -24.67
CA ALA A 13 -6.58 -2.68 -24.43
C ALA A 13 -7.09 -2.76 -22.97
N ARG A 14 -7.15 -3.96 -22.38
CA ARG A 14 -7.50 -4.12 -20.96
C ARG A 14 -6.48 -3.48 -20.03
N ARG A 15 -5.18 -3.69 -20.32
CA ARG A 15 -4.09 -3.05 -19.57
C ARG A 15 -4.18 -1.53 -19.64
N ASP A 16 -4.41 -0.96 -20.82
CA ASP A 16 -4.44 0.49 -21.01
C ASP A 16 -5.63 1.13 -20.26
N GLY A 17 -6.81 0.49 -20.27
CA GLY A 17 -7.95 0.93 -19.45
C GLY A 17 -7.70 0.90 -17.94
N ILE A 18 -6.87 -0.04 -17.44
CA ILE A 18 -6.43 -0.02 -16.04
C ILE A 18 -5.44 1.11 -15.80
N ALA A 19 -4.49 1.30 -16.71
CA ALA A 19 -3.45 2.32 -16.60
C ALA A 19 -4.02 3.74 -16.59
N GLU A 20 -5.15 4.00 -17.26
CA GLU A 20 -5.84 5.30 -17.24
C GLU A 20 -6.37 5.68 -15.86
N SER A 21 -6.67 4.69 -15.00
CA SER A 21 -7.12 4.92 -13.63
C SER A 21 -5.97 5.11 -12.62
N LEU A 22 -4.72 5.04 -13.09
CA LEU A 22 -3.52 5.10 -12.27
C LEU A 22 -2.62 6.25 -12.72
N VAL A 23 -2.07 6.99 -11.74
CA VAL A 23 -0.96 7.90 -12.02
C VAL A 23 0.33 7.08 -11.98
N GLY A 24 0.95 6.89 -13.14
CA GLY A 24 2.22 6.17 -13.23
C GLY A 24 2.13 4.65 -13.10
N ARG A 25 3.15 4.02 -12.52
CA ARG A 25 3.17 2.57 -12.17
C ARG A 25 3.00 1.60 -13.35
N ARG A 26 3.34 2.02 -14.57
CA ARG A 26 3.14 1.20 -15.78
C ARG A 26 3.87 -0.14 -15.69
N ARG A 27 5.12 -0.13 -15.20
CA ARG A 27 5.93 -1.35 -15.07
C ARG A 27 5.35 -2.30 -14.03
N GLU A 28 4.99 -1.80 -12.85
CA GLU A 28 4.42 -2.60 -11.78
C GLU A 28 3.07 -3.18 -12.19
N LEU A 29 2.23 -2.41 -12.87
CA LEU A 29 0.97 -2.90 -13.44
C LEU A 29 1.22 -4.07 -14.39
N ASP A 30 2.16 -3.91 -15.34
CA ASP A 30 2.47 -4.95 -16.32
C ASP A 30 2.96 -6.24 -15.64
N LEU A 31 3.80 -6.13 -14.61
CA LEU A 31 4.32 -7.27 -13.86
C LEU A 31 3.24 -7.95 -13.01
N VAL A 32 2.38 -7.18 -12.34
CA VAL A 32 1.26 -7.74 -11.57
C VAL A 32 0.32 -8.48 -12.50
N LEU A 33 -0.13 -7.84 -13.59
CA LEU A 33 -1.01 -8.46 -14.59
C LEU A 33 -0.43 -9.74 -15.17
N ALA A 34 0.86 -9.75 -15.52
CA ALA A 34 1.53 -10.94 -16.03
C ALA A 34 1.52 -12.08 -15.00
N ALA A 35 1.86 -11.80 -13.75
CA ALA A 35 1.90 -12.81 -12.70
C ALA A 35 0.51 -13.36 -12.34
N VAL A 36 -0.51 -12.50 -12.17
CA VAL A 36 -1.87 -12.97 -11.83
C VAL A 36 -2.49 -13.78 -12.98
N THR A 37 -2.26 -13.37 -14.23
CA THR A 37 -2.70 -14.11 -15.42
C THR A 37 -2.00 -15.46 -15.55
N ALA A 38 -0.73 -15.55 -15.10
CA ALA A 38 0.03 -16.79 -15.05
C ALA A 38 -0.32 -17.70 -13.86
N GLY A 39 -1.36 -17.38 -13.07
CA GLY A 39 -1.77 -18.23 -11.95
C GLY A 39 -0.99 -18.00 -10.66
N ARG A 40 -0.22 -16.91 -10.56
CA ARG A 40 0.73 -16.70 -9.46
C ARG A 40 0.20 -15.72 -8.42
N ASP A 41 0.45 -16.06 -7.17
CA ASP A 41 0.26 -15.19 -6.01
C ASP A 41 1.49 -14.27 -5.88
N ILE A 42 1.27 -13.04 -5.41
CA ILE A 42 2.31 -11.99 -5.43
C ILE A 42 2.49 -11.36 -4.06
N LEU A 43 3.74 -11.27 -3.63
CA LEU A 43 4.16 -10.49 -2.47
C LEU A 43 4.71 -9.13 -2.94
N LEU A 44 4.01 -8.06 -2.58
CA LEU A 44 4.35 -6.67 -2.89
C LEU A 44 5.14 -6.07 -1.72
N GLU A 45 6.45 -5.94 -1.90
CA GLU A 45 7.33 -5.40 -0.86
C GLU A 45 7.68 -3.95 -1.09
N GLY A 46 7.51 -3.13 -0.06
CA GLY A 46 7.95 -1.74 -0.10
C GLY A 46 7.28 -0.88 0.95
N PRO A 47 7.74 0.37 1.12
CA PRO A 47 7.27 1.23 2.19
C PRO A 47 5.76 1.51 2.11
N PRO A 48 5.12 1.90 3.23
CA PRO A 48 3.72 2.26 3.22
C PRO A 48 3.45 3.46 2.29
N GLY A 49 2.23 3.54 1.77
CA GLY A 49 1.83 4.66 0.90
C GLY A 49 2.40 4.63 -0.53
N THR A 50 3.00 3.52 -0.99
CA THR A 50 3.47 3.38 -2.38
C THR A 50 2.40 2.99 -3.39
N GLY A 51 1.11 2.95 -3.02
CA GLY A 51 0.03 2.67 -3.97
C GLY A 51 -0.13 1.19 -4.37
N LYS A 52 0.43 0.25 -3.59
CA LYS A 52 0.28 -1.21 -3.78
C LYS A 52 -1.19 -1.62 -3.91
N SER A 53 -2.03 -1.26 -2.95
CA SER A 53 -3.47 -1.55 -2.97
C SER A 53 -4.21 -0.79 -4.06
N THR A 54 -3.74 0.41 -4.45
CA THR A 54 -4.32 1.17 -5.57
C THR A 54 -4.22 0.41 -6.88
N VAL A 55 -3.04 -0.15 -7.19
CA VAL A 55 -2.84 -0.96 -8.41
C VAL A 55 -3.76 -2.18 -8.41
N LEU A 56 -3.85 -2.89 -7.29
CA LEU A 56 -4.70 -4.08 -7.20
C LEU A 56 -6.19 -3.75 -7.35
N ARG A 57 -6.66 -2.66 -6.73
CA ARG A 57 -8.05 -2.20 -6.86
C ARG A 57 -8.40 -1.78 -8.29
N ALA A 58 -7.45 -1.15 -9.00
CA ALA A 58 -7.65 -0.78 -10.40
C ALA A 58 -7.81 -2.02 -11.29
N ILE A 59 -7.01 -3.07 -11.04
CA ILE A 59 -7.12 -4.35 -11.74
C ILE A 59 -8.47 -5.01 -11.46
N THR A 60 -8.83 -5.20 -10.19
CA THR A 60 -10.08 -5.90 -9.83
C THR A 60 -11.32 -5.13 -10.30
N GLY A 61 -11.30 -3.79 -10.20
CA GLY A 61 -12.36 -2.93 -10.71
C GLY A 61 -12.55 -3.04 -12.22
N ASN A 62 -11.45 -3.13 -12.99
CA ASN A 62 -11.52 -3.35 -14.43
C ASN A 62 -11.97 -4.78 -14.79
N TRP A 63 -11.56 -5.77 -14.01
CA TRP A 63 -11.91 -7.18 -14.24
C TRP A 63 -13.31 -7.56 -13.75
N GLY A 64 -13.94 -6.71 -12.94
CA GLY A 64 -15.24 -6.97 -12.34
C GLY A 64 -15.20 -8.09 -11.29
N ILE A 65 -14.04 -8.33 -10.66
CA ILE A 65 -13.89 -9.33 -9.59
C ILE A 65 -13.80 -8.66 -8.21
N PRO A 66 -14.17 -9.35 -7.12
CA PRO A 66 -14.06 -8.76 -5.78
C PRO A 66 -12.63 -8.49 -5.34
N PHE A 67 -12.46 -7.46 -4.52
CA PHE A 67 -11.22 -7.14 -3.81
C PHE A 67 -11.47 -7.26 -2.31
N VAL A 68 -11.04 -8.38 -1.72
CA VAL A 68 -11.22 -8.69 -0.30
C VAL A 68 -9.94 -8.28 0.44
N LEU A 69 -10.02 -7.22 1.24
CA LEU A 69 -8.90 -6.69 2.01
C LEU A 69 -8.91 -7.25 3.43
N VAL A 70 -7.75 -7.72 3.88
CA VAL A 70 -7.51 -8.17 5.26
C VAL A 70 -6.22 -7.52 5.77
N GLU A 71 -6.23 -7.08 7.03
CA GLU A 71 -5.02 -6.63 7.70
C GLU A 71 -4.37 -7.80 8.44
N GLY A 72 -3.08 -8.01 8.20
CA GLY A 72 -2.24 -8.88 9.00
C GLY A 72 -2.02 -8.26 10.37
N ASN A 73 -2.49 -8.93 11.40
CA ASN A 73 -2.25 -8.56 12.79
C ASN A 73 -2.33 -9.81 13.67
N ALA A 74 -1.89 -9.69 14.93
CA ALA A 74 -1.85 -10.80 15.87
C ALA A 74 -3.24 -11.45 16.14
N GLU A 75 -4.34 -10.77 15.81
CA GLU A 75 -5.69 -11.28 15.99
C GLU A 75 -6.25 -11.98 14.74
N LEU A 76 -5.54 -11.96 13.61
CA LEU A 76 -5.96 -12.66 12.40
C LEU A 76 -5.77 -14.16 12.60
N THR A 77 -6.73 -14.82 13.25
CA THR A 77 -6.72 -16.26 13.49
C THR A 77 -7.16 -17.06 12.25
N PRO A 78 -6.90 -18.37 12.18
CA PRO A 78 -7.39 -19.20 11.09
C PRO A 78 -8.92 -19.13 10.93
N ALA A 79 -9.66 -19.03 12.04
CA ALA A 79 -11.11 -18.88 12.02
C ALA A 79 -11.56 -17.51 11.48
N ARG A 80 -10.80 -16.42 11.73
CA ARG A 80 -11.08 -15.11 11.12
C ARG A 80 -10.74 -15.08 9.63
N LEU A 81 -9.77 -15.87 9.17
CA LEU A 81 -9.39 -15.96 7.76
C LEU A 81 -10.33 -16.86 6.95
N VAL A 82 -10.56 -18.09 7.42
CA VAL A 82 -11.36 -19.12 6.73
C VAL A 82 -12.85 -18.93 6.98
N GLY A 83 -13.22 -18.60 8.21
CA GLY A 83 -14.61 -18.56 8.68
C GLY A 83 -14.83 -19.43 9.91
N HIS A 84 -16.02 -19.32 10.48
CA HIS A 84 -16.42 -20.04 11.69
C HIS A 84 -17.90 -20.41 11.63
N HIS A 85 -18.32 -21.40 12.42
CA HIS A 85 -19.75 -21.66 12.57
C HIS A 85 -20.33 -20.74 13.64
N ASN A 86 -21.47 -20.13 13.38
CA ASN A 86 -22.13 -19.21 14.30
C ASN A 86 -22.53 -19.94 15.59
N PRO A 87 -21.92 -19.65 16.76
CA PRO A 87 -22.17 -20.41 17.98
C PRO A 87 -23.63 -20.37 18.43
N ALA A 88 -24.31 -19.24 18.25
CA ALA A 88 -25.70 -19.08 18.67
C ALA A 88 -26.67 -19.93 17.83
N ARG A 89 -26.36 -20.11 16.53
CA ARG A 89 -27.17 -20.97 15.66
C ARG A 89 -26.84 -22.44 15.89
N VAL A 90 -25.56 -22.82 16.03
CA VAL A 90 -25.15 -24.20 16.33
C VAL A 90 -25.78 -24.74 17.62
N LEU A 91 -25.92 -23.89 18.65
CA LEU A 91 -26.56 -24.29 19.92
C LEU A 91 -28.08 -24.46 19.82
N ARG A 92 -28.74 -23.78 18.87
CA ARG A 92 -30.20 -23.81 18.68
C ARG A 92 -30.64 -24.81 17.62
N GLU A 93 -29.80 -25.00 16.63
CA GLU A 93 -30.03 -25.81 15.43
C GLU A 93 -29.03 -26.98 15.49
N ASP A 94 -28.07 -27.03 14.57
CA ASP A 94 -27.06 -28.07 14.47
C ASP A 94 -25.71 -27.54 13.95
N TYR A 95 -24.71 -28.42 13.96
CA TYR A 95 -23.40 -28.15 13.39
C TYR A 95 -23.39 -28.52 11.90
N SER A 96 -23.96 -27.63 11.07
CA SER A 96 -24.17 -27.80 9.62
C SER A 96 -23.57 -26.64 8.81
N GLU A 97 -23.50 -26.83 7.49
CA GLU A 97 -23.02 -25.81 6.53
C GLU A 97 -23.85 -24.52 6.58
N ASP A 98 -25.17 -24.60 6.80
CA ASP A 98 -26.06 -23.43 6.86
C ASP A 98 -25.72 -22.47 8.02
N ASN A 99 -24.97 -22.97 9.01
CA ASN A 99 -24.50 -22.23 10.16
C ASN A 99 -23.07 -21.72 10.01
N PHE A 100 -22.40 -21.99 8.89
CA PHE A 100 -21.08 -21.50 8.59
C PHE A 100 -21.11 -20.05 8.10
N VAL A 101 -20.32 -19.21 8.75
CA VAL A 101 -20.03 -17.83 8.35
C VAL A 101 -18.66 -17.82 7.68
N ALA A 102 -18.65 -17.62 6.36
CA ALA A 102 -17.43 -17.57 5.57
C ALA A 102 -16.53 -16.42 6.01
N GLY A 103 -15.23 -16.67 6.06
CA GLY A 103 -14.20 -15.66 6.22
C GLY A 103 -13.72 -15.14 4.86
N PRO A 104 -12.88 -14.09 4.86
CA PRO A 104 -12.40 -13.41 3.66
C PRO A 104 -11.68 -14.33 2.68
N LEU A 105 -10.96 -15.37 3.15
CA LEU A 105 -10.35 -16.35 2.25
C LEU A 105 -11.41 -17.12 1.46
N VAL A 106 -12.42 -17.65 2.15
CA VAL A 106 -13.50 -18.41 1.53
C VAL A 106 -14.35 -17.54 0.62
N GLU A 107 -14.64 -16.30 1.02
CA GLU A 107 -15.34 -15.32 0.18
C GLU A 107 -14.58 -15.03 -1.12
N ALA A 108 -13.28 -14.77 -1.05
CA ALA A 108 -12.44 -14.53 -2.22
C ALA A 108 -12.34 -15.79 -3.11
N MET A 109 -12.21 -16.98 -2.52
CA MET A 109 -12.16 -18.25 -3.25
C MET A 109 -13.45 -18.52 -4.03
N ARG A 110 -14.61 -18.39 -3.38
CA ARG A 110 -15.93 -18.64 -4.00
C ARG A 110 -16.28 -17.62 -5.09
N SER A 111 -15.80 -16.39 -4.96
CA SER A 111 -16.09 -15.31 -5.90
C SER A 111 -15.02 -15.12 -6.98
N GLY A 112 -13.90 -15.84 -6.92
CA GLY A 112 -12.77 -15.65 -7.82
C GLY A 112 -12.10 -14.29 -7.68
N GLY A 113 -12.24 -13.67 -6.51
CA GLY A 113 -11.68 -12.36 -6.20
C GLY A 113 -10.21 -12.40 -5.80
N PHE A 114 -9.64 -11.21 -5.62
CA PHE A 114 -8.35 -11.07 -4.98
C PHE A 114 -8.51 -11.02 -3.47
N LEU A 115 -7.84 -11.92 -2.75
CA LEU A 115 -7.59 -11.77 -1.33
C LEU A 115 -6.29 -10.96 -1.18
N TYR A 116 -6.39 -9.74 -0.67
CA TYR A 116 -5.23 -8.91 -0.40
C TYR A 116 -4.97 -8.77 1.10
N ILE A 117 -3.79 -9.22 1.54
CA ILE A 117 -3.37 -9.18 2.94
C ILE A 117 -2.33 -8.07 3.12
N GLU A 118 -2.69 -7.01 3.83
CA GLU A 118 -1.74 -5.97 4.23
C GLU A 118 -0.89 -6.45 5.40
N GLU A 119 0.41 -6.14 5.39
CA GLU A 119 1.33 -6.45 6.49
C GLU A 119 1.34 -7.94 6.89
N LEU A 120 1.51 -8.82 5.89
CA LEU A 120 1.48 -10.29 6.07
C LEU A 120 2.40 -10.77 7.20
N ASN A 121 3.52 -10.09 7.42
CA ASN A 121 4.51 -10.38 8.46
C ASN A 121 4.03 -10.14 9.90
N ARG A 122 2.86 -9.52 10.08
CA ARG A 122 2.20 -9.34 11.38
C ARG A 122 1.15 -10.42 11.67
N ALA A 123 0.85 -11.29 10.71
CA ALA A 123 -0.09 -12.39 10.89
C ALA A 123 0.54 -13.55 11.71
N PRO A 124 -0.24 -14.23 12.55
CA PRO A 124 0.18 -15.44 13.26
C PRO A 124 0.64 -16.57 12.32
N GLU A 125 1.60 -17.37 12.77
CA GLU A 125 2.20 -18.47 11.99
C GLU A 125 1.17 -19.54 11.60
N ASP A 126 0.25 -19.89 12.51
CA ASP A 126 -0.83 -20.84 12.26
C ASP A 126 -1.78 -20.37 11.16
N THR A 127 -2.10 -19.08 11.12
CA THR A 127 -2.87 -18.46 10.03
C THR A 127 -2.11 -18.49 8.71
N LEU A 128 -0.82 -18.16 8.72
CA LEU A 128 0.02 -18.24 7.53
C LEU A 128 0.07 -19.67 6.96
N ASN A 129 0.16 -20.69 7.82
CA ASN A 129 0.16 -22.08 7.40
C ASN A 129 -1.13 -22.46 6.65
N VAL A 130 -2.29 -22.03 7.15
CA VAL A 130 -3.59 -22.25 6.49
C VAL A 130 -3.66 -21.51 5.16
N LEU A 131 -3.20 -20.26 5.12
CA LEU A 131 -3.16 -19.47 3.89
C LEU A 131 -2.31 -20.15 2.81
N LEU A 132 -1.08 -20.56 3.16
CA LEU A 132 -0.15 -21.14 2.21
C LEU A 132 -0.60 -22.51 1.70
N ALA A 133 -1.22 -23.33 2.55
CA ALA A 133 -1.85 -24.58 2.11
C ALA A 133 -2.96 -24.30 1.09
N SER A 134 -3.82 -23.31 1.37
CA SER A 134 -4.90 -22.92 0.48
C SER A 134 -4.41 -22.33 -0.84
N MET A 135 -3.28 -21.61 -0.83
CA MET A 135 -2.62 -21.11 -2.04
C MET A 135 -2.08 -22.25 -2.92
N ALA A 136 -1.43 -23.25 -2.31
CA ALA A 136 -0.83 -24.37 -3.02
C ALA A 136 -1.88 -25.29 -3.66
N GLU A 137 -2.89 -25.67 -2.90
CA GLU A 137 -3.92 -26.63 -3.35
C GLU A 137 -5.08 -25.96 -4.10
N ARG A 138 -5.20 -24.62 -4.00
CA ARG A 138 -6.38 -23.86 -4.49
C ARG A 138 -7.70 -24.38 -3.92
N GLU A 139 -7.66 -24.98 -2.74
CA GLU A 139 -8.82 -25.44 -1.99
C GLU A 139 -8.57 -25.35 -0.49
N VAL A 140 -9.66 -25.28 0.29
CA VAL A 140 -9.62 -25.30 1.75
C VAL A 140 -10.69 -26.25 2.27
N ALA A 141 -10.29 -27.13 3.19
CA ALA A 141 -11.21 -28.04 3.86
C ALA A 141 -11.83 -27.34 5.08
N VAL A 142 -13.15 -27.22 5.09
CA VAL A 142 -13.91 -26.64 6.19
C VAL A 142 -14.78 -27.73 6.82
N PRO A 143 -14.69 -27.98 8.14
CA PRO A 143 -15.53 -28.96 8.81
C PRO A 143 -17.01 -28.74 8.50
N ARG A 144 -17.75 -29.80 8.20
CA ARG A 144 -19.20 -29.82 7.86
C ARG A 144 -19.62 -29.11 6.57
N VAL A 145 -18.84 -28.18 6.08
CA VAL A 145 -19.03 -27.54 4.76
C VAL A 145 -18.39 -28.37 3.64
N GLY A 146 -17.29 -29.07 3.95
CA GLY A 146 -16.55 -29.86 2.97
C GLY A 146 -15.39 -29.08 2.35
N THR A 147 -14.97 -29.50 1.16
CA THR A 147 -13.84 -28.89 0.44
C THR A 147 -14.32 -27.76 -0.45
N ILE A 148 -13.86 -26.55 -0.17
CA ILE A 148 -14.14 -25.37 -0.97
C ILE A 148 -13.01 -25.19 -1.97
N ARG A 149 -13.31 -25.30 -3.27
CA ARG A 149 -12.36 -25.04 -4.35
C ARG A 149 -12.44 -23.60 -4.79
N ALA A 150 -11.30 -22.98 -5.03
CA ALA A 150 -11.23 -21.62 -5.50
C ALA A 150 -11.63 -21.53 -6.99
N GLU A 151 -12.35 -20.47 -7.33
CA GLU A 151 -12.59 -20.11 -8.73
C GLU A 151 -11.25 -19.83 -9.45
N PRO A 152 -11.14 -20.07 -10.77
CA PRO A 152 -9.87 -19.97 -11.50
C PRO A 152 -9.18 -18.61 -11.42
N THR A 153 -9.95 -17.53 -11.19
CA THR A 153 -9.45 -16.15 -11.08
C THR A 153 -8.97 -15.78 -9.68
N PHE A 154 -9.24 -16.61 -8.65
CA PHE A 154 -8.81 -16.35 -7.28
C PHE A 154 -7.29 -16.22 -7.18
N ARG A 155 -6.81 -15.13 -6.59
CA ARG A 155 -5.39 -14.93 -6.28
C ARG A 155 -5.23 -14.36 -4.89
N VAL A 156 -4.14 -14.75 -4.24
CA VAL A 156 -3.70 -14.12 -3.01
C VAL A 156 -2.61 -13.12 -3.36
N LEU A 157 -2.81 -11.89 -2.92
CA LEU A 157 -1.80 -10.84 -2.95
C LEU A 157 -1.48 -10.46 -1.51
N ALA A 158 -0.22 -10.18 -1.22
CA ALA A 158 0.19 -9.74 0.10
C ALA A 158 1.09 -8.52 -0.02
N SER A 159 1.19 -7.75 1.06
CA SER A 159 2.22 -6.72 1.16
C SER A 159 2.98 -6.80 2.47
N MET A 160 4.23 -6.36 2.42
CA MET A 160 5.11 -6.26 3.57
C MET A 160 5.96 -5.00 3.49
N ASN A 161 6.22 -4.41 4.65
CA ASN A 161 7.19 -3.34 4.78
C ASN A 161 8.50 -3.91 5.34
N PRO A 162 9.59 -3.95 4.56
CA PRO A 162 10.86 -4.54 5.00
C PRO A 162 11.54 -3.75 6.13
N PHE A 163 11.11 -2.50 6.38
CA PHE A 163 11.68 -1.63 7.42
C PHE A 163 10.98 -1.73 8.77
N ASP A 164 9.93 -2.56 8.88
CA ASP A 164 9.18 -2.71 10.11
C ASP A 164 9.75 -3.86 10.95
N ASN A 165 10.76 -3.55 11.78
CA ASN A 165 11.44 -4.51 12.64
C ASN A 165 10.76 -4.69 14.01
N VAL A 166 9.74 -3.89 14.33
CA VAL A 166 9.11 -3.89 15.67
C VAL A 166 7.87 -4.77 15.66
N GLY A 167 7.93 -5.91 16.35
CA GLY A 167 6.77 -6.80 16.52
C GLY A 167 6.42 -7.65 15.30
N THR A 168 7.30 -7.76 14.32
CA THR A 168 7.10 -8.56 13.12
C THR A 168 7.88 -9.87 13.21
N ALA A 169 7.20 -11.00 12.93
CA ALA A 169 7.88 -12.27 12.80
C ALA A 169 8.70 -12.23 11.50
N ARG A 170 9.97 -12.65 11.55
CA ARG A 170 10.72 -12.90 10.31
C ARG A 170 9.97 -13.98 9.54
N ILE A 171 9.45 -13.64 8.37
CA ILE A 171 8.86 -14.62 7.48
C ILE A 171 9.95 -15.61 7.10
N SER A 172 9.69 -16.92 7.25
CA SER A 172 10.65 -17.96 6.92
C SER A 172 10.88 -18.03 5.40
N ASP A 173 12.07 -18.49 5.00
CA ASP A 173 12.40 -18.70 3.58
C ASP A 173 11.39 -19.61 2.87
N SER A 174 10.83 -20.58 3.61
CA SER A 174 9.79 -21.49 3.10
C SER A 174 8.46 -20.81 2.79
N VAL A 175 8.10 -19.75 3.51
CA VAL A 175 6.94 -18.92 3.17
C VAL A 175 7.29 -18.08 1.94
N TYR A 176 8.46 -17.46 1.92
CA TYR A 176 8.92 -16.63 0.80
C TYR A 176 8.95 -17.37 -0.55
N ASP A 177 9.40 -18.62 -0.58
CA ASP A 177 9.52 -19.44 -1.79
C ASP A 177 8.16 -19.70 -2.49
N ARG A 178 7.05 -19.52 -1.78
CA ARG A 178 5.69 -19.73 -2.33
C ARG A 178 5.12 -18.51 -3.05
N TRP A 179 5.84 -17.40 -3.12
CA TRP A 179 5.37 -16.16 -3.73
C TRP A 179 6.25 -15.69 -4.90
N CYS A 180 5.62 -15.08 -5.90
CA CYS A 180 6.34 -14.16 -6.78
C CYS A 180 6.55 -12.84 -6.04
N ARG A 181 7.80 -12.38 -5.91
CA ARG A 181 8.13 -11.12 -5.23
C ARG A 181 8.20 -9.95 -6.21
N LEU A 182 7.53 -8.85 -5.87
CA LEU A 182 7.64 -7.57 -6.57
C LEU A 182 8.00 -6.46 -5.58
N ALA A 183 9.19 -5.88 -5.74
CA ALA A 183 9.59 -4.68 -5.01
C ALA A 183 8.92 -3.44 -5.59
N VAL A 184 8.31 -2.62 -4.73
CA VAL A 184 7.54 -1.41 -5.07
C VAL A 184 8.07 -0.23 -4.27
N GLY A 185 8.93 0.58 -4.91
CA GLY A 185 9.48 1.81 -4.33
C GLY A 185 8.51 3.00 -4.41
N TYR A 186 8.93 4.18 -3.99
CA TYR A 186 8.21 5.42 -4.28
C TYR A 186 8.23 5.75 -5.77
N GLN A 187 7.28 6.57 -6.21
CA GLN A 187 7.16 7.01 -7.60
C GLN A 187 8.14 8.15 -7.89
N ASP A 188 8.38 8.40 -9.18
CA ASP A 188 9.14 9.58 -9.57
C ASP A 188 8.38 10.87 -9.22
N GLU A 189 9.08 11.99 -9.29
CA GLU A 189 8.53 13.28 -8.89
C GLU A 189 7.32 13.70 -9.73
N ALA A 190 7.36 13.47 -11.05
CA ALA A 190 6.26 13.84 -11.94
C ALA A 190 4.99 13.02 -11.64
N GLU A 191 5.17 11.73 -11.36
CA GLU A 191 4.09 10.86 -10.91
C GLU A 191 3.55 11.29 -9.53
N GLU A 192 4.40 11.66 -8.57
CA GLU A 192 3.94 12.14 -7.25
C GLU A 192 3.20 13.47 -7.34
N VAL A 193 3.65 14.41 -8.18
CA VAL A 193 2.92 15.66 -8.50
C VAL A 193 1.54 15.33 -9.06
N GLY A 194 1.45 14.39 -10.02
CA GLY A 194 0.17 13.96 -10.57
C GLY A 194 -0.76 13.33 -9.52
N ILE A 195 -0.21 12.52 -8.61
CA ILE A 195 -0.97 11.91 -7.51
C ILE A 195 -1.55 12.99 -6.59
N VAL A 196 -0.72 13.96 -6.19
CA VAL A 196 -1.14 15.04 -5.30
C VAL A 196 -2.21 15.90 -5.96
N GLY A 197 -2.04 16.28 -7.23
CA GLY A 197 -3.05 17.04 -7.98
C GLY A 197 -4.40 16.32 -8.03
N VAL A 198 -4.42 15.04 -8.42
CA VAL A 198 -5.68 14.25 -8.48
C VAL A 198 -6.32 14.09 -7.11
N ARG A 199 -5.53 13.90 -6.05
CA ARG A 199 -6.05 13.63 -4.69
C ARG A 199 -6.55 14.86 -3.97
N THR A 200 -5.99 16.02 -4.25
CA THR A 200 -6.33 17.28 -3.60
C THR A 200 -7.30 18.12 -4.42
N GLY A 201 -7.35 17.91 -5.74
CA GLY A 201 -8.10 18.75 -6.67
C GLY A 201 -7.52 20.17 -6.80
N SER A 202 -6.32 20.42 -6.27
CA SER A 202 -5.65 21.72 -6.38
C SER A 202 -5.10 21.93 -7.80
N GLU A 203 -5.28 23.14 -8.31
CA GLU A 203 -4.69 23.59 -9.59
C GLU A 203 -3.39 24.39 -9.39
N ASP A 204 -3.01 24.64 -8.13
CA ASP A 204 -1.78 25.38 -7.80
C ASP A 204 -0.55 24.48 -7.98
N ALA A 205 0.00 24.51 -9.19
CA ALA A 205 1.17 23.72 -9.57
C ALA A 205 2.41 24.04 -8.72
N THR A 206 2.56 25.29 -8.25
CA THR A 206 3.69 25.68 -7.40
C THR A 206 3.57 25.04 -6.03
N LEU A 207 2.40 25.15 -5.40
CA LEU A 207 2.14 24.54 -4.09
C LEU A 207 2.30 23.01 -4.12
N ILE A 208 1.80 22.37 -5.19
CA ILE A 208 1.96 20.93 -5.38
C ILE A 208 3.45 20.57 -5.54
N GLY A 209 4.19 21.32 -6.36
CA GLY A 209 5.63 21.14 -6.55
C GLY A 209 6.41 21.26 -5.24
N ASP A 210 6.15 22.32 -4.48
CA ASP A 210 6.77 22.57 -3.17
C ASP A 210 6.49 21.43 -2.18
N ALA A 211 5.23 21.01 -2.08
CA ALA A 211 4.83 19.95 -1.16
C ALA A 211 5.47 18.60 -1.51
N VAL A 212 5.57 18.28 -2.81
CA VAL A 212 6.24 17.08 -3.29
C VAL A 212 7.75 17.15 -3.03
N ALA A 213 8.40 18.27 -3.33
CA ALA A 213 9.83 18.46 -3.12
C ALA A 213 10.21 18.31 -1.63
N ILE A 214 9.51 19.02 -0.73
CA ILE A 214 9.72 18.95 0.72
C ILE A 214 9.48 17.52 1.23
N THR A 215 8.38 16.87 0.81
CA THR A 215 8.07 15.50 1.20
C THR A 215 9.15 14.52 0.75
N ARG A 216 9.66 14.66 -0.49
CA ARG A 216 10.70 13.79 -1.04
C ARG A 216 12.03 13.98 -0.31
N ALA A 217 12.38 15.21 0.05
CA ALA A 217 13.61 15.50 0.80
C ALA A 217 13.66 14.78 2.16
N THR A 218 12.51 14.51 2.79
CA THR A 218 12.46 13.71 4.03
C THR A 218 12.99 12.28 3.87
N ARG A 219 13.00 11.74 2.64
CA ARG A 219 13.41 10.34 2.37
C ARG A 219 14.92 10.16 2.22
N SER A 220 15.64 11.26 2.03
CA SER A 220 17.09 11.29 1.87
C SER A 220 17.78 12.11 2.97
N HIS A 221 17.02 12.61 3.95
CA HIS A 221 17.58 13.41 5.04
C HIS A 221 18.42 12.54 5.98
N PRO A 222 19.65 12.94 6.33
CA PRO A 222 20.57 12.11 7.13
C PRO A 222 20.07 11.82 8.55
N GLU A 223 19.31 12.74 9.15
CA GLU A 223 18.73 12.57 10.49
C GLU A 223 17.49 11.66 10.50
N LEU A 224 16.96 11.26 9.34
CA LEU A 224 15.73 10.48 9.23
C LEU A 224 16.01 9.04 8.82
N ARG A 225 15.72 8.09 9.71
CA ARG A 225 15.67 6.67 9.36
C ARG A 225 14.49 6.32 8.45
N ARG A 226 13.43 7.14 8.44
CA ARG A 226 12.24 6.96 7.62
C ARG A 226 11.66 8.30 7.18
N GLY A 227 11.59 8.52 5.87
CA GLY A 227 10.87 9.67 5.29
C GLY A 227 9.38 9.43 5.07
N SER A 228 8.66 10.50 4.75
CA SER A 228 7.22 10.50 4.48
C SER A 228 6.90 9.99 3.07
N SER A 229 5.77 9.29 2.94
CA SER A 229 5.22 8.89 1.63
C SER A 229 4.52 10.05 0.92
N VAL A 230 4.02 9.86 -0.31
CA VAL A 230 3.23 10.87 -1.03
C VAL A 230 2.01 11.37 -0.24
N ARG A 231 1.52 10.60 0.76
CA ARG A 231 0.47 11.05 1.70
C ARG A 231 0.85 12.33 2.46
N GLY A 232 2.14 12.53 2.76
CA GLY A 232 2.64 13.77 3.34
C GLY A 232 2.34 14.98 2.46
N ALA A 233 2.69 14.89 1.17
CA ALA A 233 2.43 15.96 0.21
C ALA A 233 0.93 16.19 -0.03
N ILE A 234 0.12 15.13 -0.10
CA ILE A 234 -1.34 15.23 -0.25
C ILE A 234 -1.92 16.08 0.88
N ASP A 235 -1.58 15.74 2.13
CA ASP A 235 -2.15 16.44 3.27
C ASP A 235 -1.56 17.85 3.43
N MET A 236 -0.29 18.05 3.10
CA MET A 236 0.33 19.38 3.08
C MET A 236 -0.44 20.33 2.15
N VAL A 237 -0.71 19.91 0.91
CA VAL A 237 -1.47 20.72 -0.04
C VAL A 237 -2.91 20.93 0.43
N ALA A 238 -3.58 19.88 0.94
CA ALA A 238 -4.95 20.01 1.44
C ALA A 238 -5.04 21.01 2.60
N ILE A 239 -4.09 20.97 3.54
CA ILE A 239 -4.02 21.91 4.66
C ILE A 239 -3.70 23.32 4.15
N ALA A 240 -2.71 23.47 3.28
CA ALA A 240 -2.30 24.77 2.75
C ALA A 240 -3.46 25.48 2.01
N VAL A 241 -4.24 24.75 1.21
CA VAL A 241 -5.44 25.30 0.53
C VAL A 241 -6.47 25.84 1.53
N GLU A 242 -6.67 25.18 2.67
CA GLU A 242 -7.57 25.70 3.71
C GLU A 242 -6.96 26.88 4.47
N LEU A 243 -5.65 26.87 4.74
CA LEU A 243 -4.96 28.00 5.36
C LEU A 243 -4.99 29.26 4.48
N GLU A 244 -4.90 29.12 3.16
CA GLU A 244 -5.01 30.24 2.22
C GLU A 244 -6.39 30.91 2.29
N LYS A 245 -7.46 30.13 2.50
CA LYS A 245 -8.82 30.66 2.65
C LYS A 245 -9.02 31.41 3.96
N LEU A 246 -8.27 31.07 5.01
CA LEU A 246 -8.33 31.77 6.29
C LEU A 246 -7.64 33.14 6.24
N ASP A 247 -6.77 33.37 5.25
CA ASP A 247 -6.06 34.64 5.03
C ASP A 247 -5.31 35.14 6.29
N THR A 248 -4.75 34.19 7.06
CA THR A 248 -4.04 34.49 8.33
C THR A 248 -2.54 34.69 8.17
N TYR A 249 -1.98 34.48 6.98
CA TYR A 249 -0.54 34.49 6.73
C TYR A 249 -0.13 35.67 5.84
N SER A 250 0.95 36.33 6.22
CA SER A 250 1.54 37.43 5.44
C SER A 250 2.53 36.97 4.35
N SER A 251 3.00 35.72 4.43
CA SER A 251 3.88 35.12 3.43
C SER A 251 3.47 33.68 3.14
N ARG A 252 3.62 33.29 1.87
CA ARG A 252 3.26 31.95 1.39
C ARG A 252 4.21 30.89 1.95
N GLU A 253 5.47 31.24 2.12
CA GLU A 253 6.50 30.35 2.65
C GLU A 253 6.15 29.92 4.09
N ASN A 254 5.68 30.84 4.93
CA ASN A 254 5.28 30.54 6.31
C ASN A 254 4.01 29.67 6.38
N LEU A 255 3.06 29.90 5.46
CA LEU A 255 1.88 29.04 5.31
C LEU A 255 2.29 27.61 4.94
N VAL A 256 3.23 27.47 3.99
CA VAL A 256 3.76 26.16 3.59
C VAL A 256 4.52 25.49 4.75
N LEU A 257 5.27 26.25 5.56
CA LEU A 257 5.95 25.71 6.74
C LEU A 257 4.96 25.09 7.73
N ASP A 258 3.91 25.82 8.11
CA ASP A 258 2.93 25.31 9.07
C ASP A 258 2.16 24.11 8.52
N ALA A 259 1.81 24.13 7.22
CA ALA A 259 1.24 22.97 6.55
C ALA A 259 2.21 21.77 6.55
N ALA A 260 3.51 22.00 6.34
CA ALA A 260 4.53 20.96 6.35
C ALA A 260 4.74 20.37 7.75
N LEU A 261 4.83 21.20 8.79
CA LEU A 261 4.95 20.76 10.18
C LEU A 261 3.75 19.91 10.58
N LEU A 262 2.53 20.34 10.26
CA LEU A 262 1.32 19.60 10.61
C LEU A 262 1.20 18.27 9.85
N SER A 263 1.60 18.24 8.57
CA SER A 263 1.43 17.06 7.70
C SER A 263 2.57 16.03 7.76
N LEU A 264 3.79 16.45 8.15
CA LEU A 264 4.99 15.63 8.04
C LEU A 264 5.60 15.18 9.38
N SER A 265 5.49 15.96 10.46
CA SER A 265 6.22 15.67 11.71
C SER A 265 5.92 14.29 12.29
N ALA A 266 4.67 13.83 12.23
CA ALA A 266 4.28 12.48 12.68
C ALA A 266 4.59 11.35 11.68
N ARG A 267 5.04 11.69 10.47
CA ARG A 267 5.24 10.74 9.35
C ARG A 267 6.70 10.48 9.03
N VAL A 268 7.59 11.30 9.57
CA VAL A 268 9.02 11.03 9.57
C VAL A 268 9.39 10.22 10.80
N GLY A 269 10.36 9.33 10.65
CA GLY A 269 11.01 8.65 11.77
C GLY A 269 12.41 9.20 11.88
N VAL A 270 12.69 9.93 12.96
CA VAL A 270 14.03 10.39 13.31
C VAL A 270 14.88 9.19 13.74
N ASP A 271 16.16 9.24 13.40
CA ASP A 271 17.13 8.25 13.86
C ASP A 271 17.29 8.30 15.40
N GLU A 272 17.41 7.15 16.06
CA GLU A 272 17.53 7.10 17.52
C GLU A 272 18.81 7.77 18.05
N ALA A 273 19.84 7.90 17.20
CA ALA A 273 21.08 8.60 17.53
C ALA A 273 21.01 10.13 17.30
N SER A 274 19.93 10.64 16.71
CA SER A 274 19.77 12.07 16.44
C SER A 274 19.23 12.82 17.65
N GLU A 275 19.74 14.02 17.89
CA GLU A 275 19.17 14.96 18.88
C GLU A 275 18.09 15.88 18.27
N ALA A 276 17.86 15.81 16.95
CA ALA A 276 16.92 16.67 16.27
C ALA A 276 15.46 16.21 16.49
N SER A 277 14.54 17.14 16.71
CA SER A 277 13.11 16.83 16.66
C SER A 277 12.63 16.69 15.21
N PRO A 278 11.52 15.96 14.96
CA PRO A 278 10.88 15.92 13.65
C PRO A 278 10.61 17.31 13.07
N GLU A 279 10.13 18.25 13.90
CA GLU A 279 9.82 19.63 13.54
C GLU A 279 11.08 20.40 13.13
N GLN A 280 12.19 20.21 13.85
CA GLN A 280 13.47 20.83 13.50
C GLN A 280 13.96 20.34 12.14
N VAL A 281 13.84 19.04 11.86
CA VAL A 281 14.23 18.46 10.57
C VAL A 281 13.33 18.95 9.44
N VAL A 282 12.00 18.97 9.64
CA VAL A 282 11.05 19.48 8.64
C VAL A 282 11.29 20.96 8.36
N THR A 283 11.57 21.75 9.39
CA THR A 283 11.92 23.17 9.25
C THR A 283 13.21 23.35 8.45
N GLU A 284 14.26 22.57 8.73
CA GLU A 284 15.51 22.60 7.96
C GLU A 284 15.28 22.23 6.48
N ILE A 285 14.45 21.23 6.19
CA ILE A 285 14.10 20.85 4.82
C ILE A 285 13.38 22.00 4.11
N TRP A 286 12.40 22.61 4.78
CA TRP A 286 11.68 23.78 4.26
C TRP A 286 12.62 24.97 4.01
N GLU A 287 13.51 25.28 4.95
CA GLU A 287 14.50 26.37 4.80
C GLU A 287 15.40 26.13 3.59
N ASN A 288 15.86 24.89 3.42
CA ASN A 288 16.69 24.51 2.28
C ASN A 288 15.94 24.58 0.95
N HIS A 289 14.65 24.28 0.94
CA HIS A 289 13.82 24.37 -0.27
C HIS A 289 13.62 25.81 -0.73
N PHE A 290 13.32 26.73 0.20
CA PHE A 290 12.97 28.11 -0.15
C PHE A 290 14.15 29.10 -0.16
N PHE A 291 15.19 28.87 0.65
CA PHE A 291 16.24 29.88 0.87
C PHE A 291 17.66 29.41 0.51
N SER A 292 17.89 28.10 0.33
CA SER A 292 19.20 27.60 -0.09
C SER A 292 19.30 27.56 -1.63
N SER A 293 20.03 28.52 -2.21
CA SER A 293 20.41 28.46 -3.63
C SER A 293 21.38 27.29 -3.90
N PRO A 294 21.37 26.67 -5.09
CA PRO A 294 22.42 25.72 -5.48
C PRO A 294 23.77 26.45 -5.52
N GLY A 295 24.59 26.25 -4.49
CA GLY A 295 25.90 26.89 -4.31
C GLY A 295 26.17 27.50 -2.93
N GLY A 296 25.19 27.56 -2.02
CA GLY A 296 25.39 28.04 -0.66
C GLY A 296 26.06 26.99 0.25
N GLN A 297 27.22 27.33 0.84
CA GLN A 297 27.88 26.47 1.83
C GLN A 297 26.92 26.11 2.98
N ARG A 298 26.81 24.81 3.26
CA ARG A 298 26.19 24.26 4.47
C ARG A 298 26.72 25.03 5.68
N ARG A 299 25.87 25.81 6.36
CA ARG A 299 26.22 26.39 7.65
C ARG A 299 26.41 25.24 8.63
N VAL A 300 27.66 24.99 9.00
CA VAL A 300 28.00 24.06 10.08
C VAL A 300 27.33 24.60 11.35
N ARG A 301 26.43 23.80 11.95
CA ARG A 301 25.88 24.08 13.27
C ARG A 301 27.05 24.19 14.25
N THR A 302 27.25 25.37 14.84
CA THR A 302 28.10 25.51 16.02
C THR A 302 27.44 24.81 17.20
N ALA A 303 28.28 24.07 17.94
CA ALA A 303 27.96 23.20 19.07
C ALA A 303 27.13 23.85 20.19
#